data_AF-A0A364N0P2-F1
#
_entry.id   AF-A0A364N0P2-F1
#
_cell.length_a   1.000
_cell.length_b   1.000
_cell.length_c   1.000
_cell.angle_alpha   90.00
_cell.angle_beta   90.00
_cell.angle_gamma   90.00
#
_symmetry.space_group_name_H-M   'P 1'
#
loop_
_entity.id
_entity.type
_entity.pdbx_description
1 polymer ?
#
loop_
_entity_poly.entity_id
_entity_poly.type
_entity_poly.pdbx_seq_one_letter_code
_entity_poly.pdbx_strand_id
1 'polypeptide(L)'
;MGFTDLVSDAGLTLLNHYVKTRSYIVGYSPSQADVKVFQQIKQVPAPEKYPYAWRWYNHMLTFEGEFESLPGDPTKDFTAYGPESSELPVNPAKAPEKEAEDDDDDVDLFGSDDEEEDAEAARIKEERLAEYNKKKAGKVKPAAKSIVTLDVKPWDDETNMDELKANVLSIEKDGLVWGASKLVAVGFGIKKLQINLVVEDDKVSLDELQQQIEEFEDHVQSTDIVAMQKL
;
A
#
# COMPACT_ATOMS: atom_id res chain seq x y z
N MET A 1 -17.29 10.80 -12.34
CA MET A 1 -17.92 9.47 -12.24
C MET A 1 -18.04 9.13 -10.77
N GLY A 2 -19.20 8.64 -10.37
CA GLY A 2 -19.59 8.34 -8.99
C GLY A 2 -20.78 7.37 -9.03
N PHE A 3 -21.50 7.19 -7.93
CA PHE A 3 -22.66 6.29 -7.90
C PHE A 3 -23.73 6.74 -8.89
N THR A 4 -24.00 5.95 -9.91
CA THR A 4 -24.99 6.28 -10.95
C THR A 4 -26.39 5.77 -10.62
N ASP A 5 -26.46 4.66 -9.89
CA ASP A 5 -27.69 4.01 -9.43
C ASP A 5 -27.37 3.24 -8.14
N LEU A 6 -28.27 3.27 -7.17
CA LEU A 6 -28.16 2.60 -5.86
C LEU A 6 -29.42 1.79 -5.51
N VAL A 7 -30.32 1.63 -6.49
CA VAL A 7 -31.54 0.83 -6.36
C VAL A 7 -31.39 -0.51 -7.08
N SER A 8 -30.66 -0.55 -8.19
CA SER A 8 -30.39 -1.81 -8.88
C SER A 8 -29.36 -2.68 -8.17
N ASP A 9 -29.40 -3.97 -8.49
CA ASP A 9 -28.44 -4.97 -8.06
C ASP A 9 -27.00 -4.60 -8.40
N ALA A 10 -26.79 -4.03 -9.59
CA ALA A 10 -25.50 -3.52 -10.04
C ALA A 10 -25.04 -2.34 -9.17
N GLY A 11 -25.93 -1.37 -8.91
CA GLY A 11 -25.65 -0.23 -8.05
C GLY A 11 -25.24 -0.60 -6.63
N LEU A 12 -25.99 -1.51 -6.01
CA LEU A 12 -25.68 -2.03 -4.67
C LEU A 12 -24.40 -2.86 -4.63
N THR A 13 -24.11 -3.60 -5.71
CA THR A 13 -22.82 -4.32 -5.84
C THR A 13 -21.65 -3.34 -5.89
N LEU A 14 -21.77 -2.26 -6.65
CA LEU A 14 -20.76 -1.20 -6.73
C LEU A 14 -20.54 -0.54 -5.38
N LEU A 15 -21.63 -0.18 -4.68
CA LEU A 15 -21.55 0.36 -3.32
C LEU A 15 -20.87 -0.60 -2.36
N ASN A 16 -21.26 -1.87 -2.36
CA ASN A 16 -20.67 -2.90 -1.51
C ASN A 16 -19.16 -3.06 -1.73
N HIS A 17 -18.70 -2.99 -2.98
CA HIS A 17 -17.26 -2.96 -3.26
C HIS A 17 -16.58 -1.67 -2.80
N TYR A 18 -17.24 -0.53 -2.98
CA TYR A 18 -16.69 0.77 -2.60
C TYR A 18 -16.48 0.91 -1.08
N VAL A 19 -17.44 0.45 -0.27
CA VAL A 19 -17.40 0.51 1.20
C VAL A 19 -16.73 -0.71 1.83
N LYS A 20 -16.14 -1.59 1.02
CA LYS A 20 -15.30 -2.71 1.51
C LYS A 20 -14.02 -2.18 2.15
N THR A 21 -13.36 -1.23 1.51
CA THR A 21 -12.08 -0.66 1.97
C THR A 21 -12.25 0.72 2.62
N ARG A 22 -13.49 1.20 2.76
CA ARG A 22 -13.80 2.55 3.27
C ARG A 22 -14.90 2.47 4.31
N SER A 23 -14.73 3.18 5.41
CA SER A 23 -15.74 3.29 6.46
C SER A 23 -16.88 4.25 6.11
N TYR A 24 -16.59 5.23 5.25
CA TYR A 24 -17.53 6.28 4.81
C TYR A 24 -17.36 6.56 3.31
N ILE A 25 -18.33 7.23 2.71
CA ILE A 25 -18.31 7.59 1.29
C ILE A 25 -17.16 8.55 0.98
N VAL A 26 -16.91 9.50 1.89
CA VAL A 26 -15.80 10.46 1.82
C VAL A 26 -15.13 10.60 3.19
N GLY A 27 -13.80 10.54 3.21
CA GLY A 27 -13.00 10.76 4.43
C GLY A 27 -13.09 9.62 5.45
N TYR A 28 -12.87 9.98 6.72
CA TYR A 28 -12.76 9.03 7.84
C TYR A 28 -13.83 9.23 8.93
N SER A 29 -14.79 10.12 8.69
CA SER A 29 -15.91 10.44 9.58
C SER A 29 -17.23 10.51 8.80
N PRO A 30 -18.40 10.33 9.43
CA PRO A 30 -19.68 10.47 8.74
C PRO A 30 -19.81 11.86 8.14
N SER A 31 -20.30 11.95 6.90
CA SER A 31 -20.34 13.19 6.15
C SER A 31 -21.65 13.38 5.39
N GLN A 32 -21.88 14.59 4.87
CA GLN A 32 -23.01 14.86 3.97
C GLN A 32 -23.02 13.95 2.72
N ALA A 33 -21.85 13.46 2.27
CA ALA A 33 -21.79 12.51 1.17
C ALA A 33 -22.45 11.17 1.51
N ASP A 34 -22.23 10.67 2.73
CA ASP A 34 -22.86 9.45 3.23
C ASP A 34 -24.38 9.61 3.33
N VAL A 35 -24.84 10.76 3.84
CA VAL A 35 -26.29 11.07 3.94
C VAL A 35 -26.94 11.04 2.56
N LYS A 36 -26.30 11.65 1.55
CA LYS A 36 -26.83 11.67 0.17
C LYS A 36 -26.90 10.29 -0.45
N VAL A 37 -25.88 9.45 -0.26
CA VAL A 37 -25.88 8.06 -0.74
C VAL A 37 -26.92 7.23 0.02
N PHE A 38 -27.03 7.40 1.33
CA PHE A 38 -27.98 6.71 2.20
C PHE A 38 -29.43 6.99 1.79
N GLN A 39 -29.76 8.25 1.49
CA GLN A 39 -31.10 8.67 1.04
C GLN A 39 -31.54 8.04 -0.28
N GLN A 40 -30.61 7.59 -1.13
CA GLN A 40 -30.97 6.92 -2.39
C GLN A 40 -31.34 5.44 -2.21
N ILE A 41 -30.93 4.84 -1.10
CA ILE A 41 -31.17 3.43 -0.81
C ILE A 41 -32.57 3.29 -0.20
N LYS A 42 -33.52 2.84 -1.01
CA LYS A 42 -34.92 2.67 -0.58
C LYS A 42 -35.18 1.38 0.17
N GLN A 43 -34.30 0.39 0.03
CA GLN A 43 -34.43 -0.92 0.65
C GLN A 43 -33.12 -1.28 1.33
N VAL A 44 -33.20 -1.81 2.55
CA VAL A 44 -32.04 -2.25 3.31
C VAL A 44 -31.26 -3.28 2.49
N PRO A 45 -29.96 -3.08 2.23
CA PRO A 45 -29.15 -4.05 1.48
C PRO A 45 -29.19 -5.42 2.15
N ALA A 46 -29.42 -6.50 1.40
CA ALA A 46 -29.44 -7.84 1.99
C ALA A 46 -28.04 -8.22 2.53
N PRO A 47 -27.89 -8.61 3.80
CA PRO A 47 -26.58 -8.89 4.40
C PRO A 47 -25.86 -10.07 3.73
N GLU A 48 -26.61 -11.05 3.21
CA GLU A 48 -26.05 -12.21 2.53
C GLU A 48 -25.37 -11.85 1.20
N LYS A 49 -25.90 -10.84 0.50
CA LYS A 49 -25.42 -10.44 -0.83
C LYS A 49 -24.49 -9.22 -0.77
N TYR A 50 -24.72 -8.32 0.18
CA TYR A 50 -24.04 -7.04 0.30
C TYR A 50 -23.62 -6.76 1.76
N PRO A 51 -22.72 -7.58 2.34
CA PRO A 51 -22.36 -7.48 3.76
C PRO A 51 -21.73 -6.13 4.13
N TYR A 52 -20.91 -5.55 3.25
CA TYR A 52 -20.23 -4.29 3.52
C TYR A 52 -21.16 -3.10 3.35
N ALA A 53 -22.03 -3.12 2.33
CA ALA A 53 -23.06 -2.09 2.16
C ALA A 53 -24.08 -2.13 3.30
N TRP A 54 -24.47 -3.32 3.77
CA TRP A 54 -25.35 -3.49 4.93
C TRP A 54 -24.71 -2.95 6.21
N ARG A 55 -23.43 -3.26 6.47
CA ARG A 55 -22.68 -2.72 7.61
C ARG A 55 -22.67 -1.18 7.59
N TRP A 56 -22.31 -0.59 6.45
CA TRP A 56 -22.27 0.86 6.30
C TRP A 56 -23.67 1.49 6.43
N TYR A 57 -24.71 0.87 5.86
CA TYR A 57 -26.08 1.35 5.95
C TYR A 57 -26.57 1.41 7.41
N ASN A 58 -26.36 0.34 8.18
CA ASN A 58 -26.73 0.31 9.60
C ASN A 58 -25.92 1.30 10.43
N HIS A 59 -24.64 1.47 10.10
CA HIS A 59 -23.80 2.47 10.75
C HIS A 59 -24.36 3.87 10.52
N MET A 60 -24.70 4.21 9.27
CA MET A 60 -25.32 5.50 8.93
C MET A 60 -26.70 5.70 9.55
N LEU A 61 -27.49 4.64 9.74
CA LEU A 61 -28.78 4.70 10.42
C LEU A 61 -28.65 5.24 11.85
N THR A 62 -27.55 4.96 12.55
CA THR A 62 -27.31 5.48 13.91
C THR A 62 -27.15 7.01 13.94
N PHE A 63 -26.80 7.63 12.81
CA PHE A 63 -26.60 9.07 12.68
C PHE A 63 -27.84 9.81 12.12
N GLU A 64 -28.99 9.15 11.94
CA GLU A 64 -30.17 9.74 11.32
C GLU A 64 -30.64 11.04 12.01
N GLY A 65 -30.51 11.11 13.34
CA GLY A 65 -30.83 12.31 14.11
C GLY A 65 -29.82 13.46 13.99
N GLU A 66 -28.65 13.21 13.39
CA GLU A 66 -27.53 14.15 13.27
C GLU A 66 -27.21 14.48 11.80
N PHE A 67 -28.00 14.02 10.83
CA PHE A 67 -27.73 14.24 9.41
C PHE A 67 -27.57 15.72 9.01
N GLU A 68 -28.23 16.64 9.70
CA GLU A 68 -28.10 18.08 9.43
C GLU A 68 -26.80 18.70 9.98
N SER A 69 -26.20 18.11 11.02
CA SER A 69 -24.99 18.61 11.67
C SER A 69 -23.70 17.98 11.12
N LEU A 70 -23.79 16.96 10.26
CA LEU A 70 -22.63 16.29 9.70
C LEU A 70 -21.83 17.21 8.76
N PRO A 71 -20.48 17.12 8.77
CA PRO A 71 -19.62 17.91 7.92
C PRO A 71 -19.74 17.53 6.43
N GLY A 72 -19.61 18.50 5.54
CA GLY A 72 -19.57 18.28 4.09
C GLY A 72 -20.46 19.25 3.32
N ASP A 73 -20.54 19.05 2.00
CA ASP A 73 -21.32 19.89 1.10
C ASP A 73 -22.68 19.22 0.79
N PRO A 74 -23.80 19.76 1.33
CA PRO A 74 -25.13 19.19 1.14
C PRO A 74 -25.73 19.49 -0.24
N THR A 75 -25.07 20.33 -1.05
CA THR A 75 -25.55 20.71 -2.39
C THR A 75 -25.10 19.75 -3.49
N LYS A 76 -24.10 18.90 -3.19
CA LYS A 76 -23.59 17.90 -4.13
C LYS A 76 -24.45 16.64 -4.11
N ASP A 77 -24.84 16.19 -5.29
CA ASP A 77 -25.58 14.95 -5.48
C ASP A 77 -24.72 13.71 -5.21
N PHE A 78 -25.39 12.59 -4.90
CA PHE A 78 -24.75 11.30 -4.66
C PHE A 78 -23.90 10.81 -5.85
N THR A 79 -24.21 11.27 -7.07
CA THR A 79 -23.47 10.97 -8.31
C THR A 79 -22.10 11.62 -8.38
N ALA A 80 -21.84 12.63 -7.55
CA ALA A 80 -20.53 13.27 -7.41
C ALA A 80 -19.58 12.45 -6.53
N TYR A 81 -20.09 11.45 -5.81
CA TYR A 81 -19.35 10.63 -4.87
C TYR A 81 -19.33 9.18 -5.33
N GLY A 82 -18.25 8.46 -5.04
CA GLY A 82 -18.11 7.07 -5.46
C GLY A 82 -16.91 6.83 -6.39
N PRO A 83 -16.82 5.67 -7.03
CA PRO A 83 -15.67 5.30 -7.83
C PRO A 83 -15.59 6.09 -9.13
N GLU A 84 -14.36 6.41 -9.57
CA GLU A 84 -14.10 7.11 -10.84
C GLU A 84 -14.46 6.29 -12.09
N SER A 85 -14.82 5.02 -11.94
CA SER A 85 -15.38 4.17 -12.99
C SER A 85 -16.59 3.41 -12.45
N SER A 86 -17.68 3.39 -13.23
CA SER A 86 -18.90 2.62 -12.94
C SER A 86 -18.80 1.15 -13.35
N GLU A 87 -17.62 0.70 -13.79
CA GLU A 87 -17.36 -0.71 -14.09
C GLU A 87 -17.36 -1.50 -12.77
N LEU A 88 -18.33 -2.41 -12.65
CA LEU A 88 -18.34 -3.40 -11.58
C LEU A 88 -17.03 -4.18 -11.65
N PRO A 89 -16.24 -4.29 -10.56
CA PRO A 89 -15.15 -5.23 -10.54
C PRO A 89 -15.75 -6.62 -10.78
N VAL A 90 -15.34 -7.25 -11.87
CA VAL A 90 -15.76 -8.61 -12.23
C VAL A 90 -15.42 -9.53 -11.06
N ASN A 91 -16.47 -9.97 -10.35
CA ASN A 91 -16.55 -11.11 -9.43
C ASN A 91 -15.41 -11.31 -8.39
N PRO A 92 -15.70 -11.13 -7.08
CA PRO A 92 -14.82 -11.51 -5.96
C PRO A 92 -14.97 -12.98 -5.48
N ALA A 93 -15.40 -13.93 -6.32
CA ALA A 93 -15.44 -15.35 -5.97
C ALA A 93 -14.10 -16.09 -6.17
N LYS A 94 -12.99 -15.38 -6.37
CA LYS A 94 -11.65 -15.93 -6.23
C LYS A 94 -10.80 -14.90 -5.51
N ALA A 95 -10.91 -14.89 -4.19
CA ALA A 95 -9.89 -14.28 -3.36
C ALA A 95 -8.57 -15.04 -3.60
N PRO A 96 -7.45 -14.34 -3.87
CA PRO A 96 -6.21 -14.68 -3.22
C PRO A 96 -6.24 -13.99 -1.85
N GLU A 97 -6.40 -14.80 -0.81
CA GLU A 97 -5.87 -14.43 0.50
C GLU A 97 -4.40 -14.07 0.33
N LYS A 98 -4.05 -12.88 0.83
CA LYS A 98 -2.70 -12.58 1.27
C LYS A 98 -2.76 -12.66 2.80
N GLU A 99 -2.39 -13.81 3.35
CA GLU A 99 -1.53 -13.87 4.54
C GLU A 99 -0.09 -13.91 3.98
N ALA A 100 0.74 -12.94 4.35
CA ALA A 100 1.69 -13.05 5.46
C ALA A 100 2.70 -14.19 5.20
N GLU A 101 3.95 -13.75 5.07
CA GLU A 101 5.18 -14.54 5.04
C GLU A 101 5.14 -15.68 6.07
N ASP A 102 5.54 -16.90 5.68
CA ASP A 102 6.93 -17.34 5.83
C ASP A 102 7.13 -18.68 5.10
N ASP A 103 8.38 -18.92 4.73
CA ASP A 103 9.07 -20.17 4.40
C ASP A 103 8.32 -21.49 4.74
N ASP A 104 7.91 -22.28 3.73
CA ASP A 104 8.11 -23.74 3.70
C ASP A 104 7.58 -24.37 2.39
N ASP A 105 8.44 -25.19 1.80
CA ASP A 105 8.16 -26.36 0.96
C ASP A 105 7.31 -26.22 -0.32
N ASP A 106 8.02 -26.23 -1.44
CA ASP A 106 7.95 -27.33 -2.41
C ASP A 106 6.57 -27.93 -2.68
N VAL A 107 5.69 -27.16 -3.34
CA VAL A 107 4.54 -27.77 -4.04
C VAL A 107 4.45 -27.27 -5.47
N ASP A 108 5.33 -27.83 -6.30
CA ASP A 108 5.08 -27.97 -7.74
C ASP A 108 3.84 -28.86 -7.95
N LEU A 109 2.67 -28.23 -7.91
CA LEU A 109 1.36 -28.86 -8.15
C LEU A 109 1.10 -29.20 -9.64
N PHE A 110 2.11 -29.08 -10.50
CA PHE A 110 2.13 -29.69 -11.83
C PHE A 110 3.30 -30.69 -12.01
N GLY A 111 3.87 -31.18 -10.89
CA GLY A 111 4.73 -32.35 -10.83
C GLY A 111 3.95 -33.64 -11.02
N SER A 112 3.58 -33.93 -12.27
CA SER A 112 3.42 -35.31 -12.71
C SER A 112 4.71 -35.69 -13.43
N ASP A 113 5.70 -36.12 -12.63
CA ASP A 113 6.65 -37.20 -12.90
C ASP A 113 7.17 -37.35 -14.34
N ASP A 114 8.37 -36.81 -14.62
CA ASP A 114 9.42 -37.55 -15.35
C ASP A 114 10.78 -36.87 -15.09
N GLU A 115 11.55 -37.48 -14.18
CA GLU A 115 12.96 -37.19 -13.94
C GLU A 115 13.79 -37.61 -15.16
N GLU A 116 14.36 -36.64 -15.87
CA GLU A 116 15.67 -36.66 -16.56
C GLU A 116 15.65 -35.72 -17.79
N GLU A 117 16.73 -34.95 -17.94
CA GLU A 117 17.04 -34.05 -19.07
C GLU A 117 16.28 -32.69 -19.08
N ASP A 118 16.95 -31.60 -18.65
CA ASP A 118 17.80 -30.82 -19.55
C ASP A 118 18.24 -29.50 -18.91
N ALA A 119 19.56 -29.24 -18.85
CA ALA A 119 20.13 -27.97 -18.35
C ALA A 119 19.68 -26.76 -19.20
N GLU A 120 19.18 -27.01 -20.41
CA GLU A 120 18.56 -25.99 -21.26
C GLU A 120 17.19 -25.53 -20.76
N ALA A 121 16.39 -26.40 -20.12
CA ALA A 121 15.06 -26.02 -19.62
C ALA A 121 15.13 -25.04 -18.44
N ALA A 122 16.18 -25.14 -17.61
CA ALA A 122 16.46 -24.17 -16.54
C ALA A 122 16.84 -22.79 -17.13
N ARG A 123 17.70 -22.75 -18.16
CA ARG A 123 18.06 -21.51 -18.86
C ARG A 123 16.87 -20.88 -19.57
N ILE A 124 16.00 -21.68 -20.19
CA ILE A 124 14.78 -21.19 -20.85
C ILE A 124 13.79 -20.64 -19.82
N LYS A 125 13.66 -21.25 -18.63
CA LYS A 125 12.87 -20.68 -17.53
C LYS A 125 13.42 -19.34 -17.05
N GLU A 126 14.73 -19.24 -16.86
CA GLU A 126 15.41 -18.01 -16.42
C GLU A 126 15.32 -16.89 -17.47
N GLU A 127 15.50 -17.24 -18.75
CA GLU A 127 15.32 -16.31 -19.87
C GLU A 127 13.87 -15.83 -20.01
N ARG A 128 12.90 -16.71 -19.76
CA ARG A 128 11.47 -16.38 -19.74
C ARG A 128 11.09 -15.53 -18.53
N LEU A 129 11.71 -15.75 -17.37
CA LEU A 129 11.54 -14.91 -16.18
C LEU A 129 12.10 -13.50 -16.43
N ALA A 130 13.27 -13.41 -17.04
CA ALA A 130 13.90 -12.15 -17.41
C ALA A 130 13.08 -11.40 -18.49
N GLU A 131 12.52 -12.11 -19.48
CA GLU A 131 11.61 -11.54 -20.47
C GLU A 131 10.30 -11.04 -19.84
N TYR A 132 9.78 -11.76 -18.86
CA TYR A 132 8.56 -11.37 -18.15
C TYR A 132 8.78 -10.15 -17.26
N ASN A 133 9.93 -10.07 -16.59
CA ASN A 133 10.35 -8.89 -15.82
C ASN A 133 10.55 -7.67 -16.72
N LYS A 134 11.15 -7.85 -17.91
CA LYS A 134 11.26 -6.77 -18.92
C LYS A 134 9.90 -6.34 -19.48
N LYS A 135 8.95 -7.26 -19.66
CA LYS A 135 7.57 -6.94 -20.13
C LYS A 135 6.73 -6.27 -19.05
N LYS A 136 6.97 -6.53 -17.76
CA LYS A 136 6.38 -5.77 -16.64
C LYS A 136 6.96 -4.35 -16.55
N ALA A 137 8.26 -4.17 -16.79
CA ALA A 137 8.90 -2.85 -16.82
C ALA A 137 8.38 -1.94 -17.96
N GLY A 138 7.75 -2.50 -19.00
CA GLY A 138 7.17 -1.76 -20.12
C GLY A 138 5.80 -1.11 -19.85
N LYS A 139 5.13 -1.42 -18.73
CA LYS A 139 3.91 -0.73 -18.32
C LYS A 139 4.25 0.34 -17.29
N VAL A 140 4.80 1.45 -17.78
CA VAL A 140 5.08 2.64 -16.95
C VAL A 140 3.75 3.28 -16.55
N LYS A 141 3.14 2.77 -15.48
CA LYS A 141 2.43 3.65 -14.55
C LYS A 141 3.51 4.57 -13.95
N PRO A 142 3.23 5.85 -13.66
CA PRO A 142 4.21 6.71 -13.00
C PRO A 142 4.65 5.98 -11.74
N ALA A 143 5.95 5.63 -11.66
CA ALA A 143 6.49 4.95 -10.50
C ALA A 143 6.13 5.81 -9.29
N ALA A 144 5.32 5.26 -8.38
CA ALA A 144 4.98 5.94 -7.15
C ALA A 144 6.31 6.09 -6.40
N LYS A 145 6.72 7.33 -6.20
CA LYS A 145 7.95 7.64 -5.49
C LYS A 145 7.57 8.12 -4.11
N SER A 146 8.31 7.68 -3.11
CA SER A 146 8.21 8.21 -1.77
C SER A 146 9.56 8.80 -1.39
N ILE A 147 9.53 10.00 -0.80
CA ILE A 147 10.68 10.54 -0.11
C ILE A 147 10.61 10.12 1.36
N VAL A 148 11.67 9.48 1.83
CA VAL A 148 11.79 8.95 3.19
C VAL A 148 12.97 9.64 3.86
N THR A 149 12.77 9.98 5.13
CA THR A 149 13.81 10.52 6.01
C THR A 149 14.13 9.44 7.03
N LEU A 150 15.33 8.86 6.93
CA LEU A 150 15.82 7.81 7.80
C LEU A 150 16.83 8.38 8.78
N ASP A 151 16.68 8.05 10.06
CA ASP A 151 17.68 8.29 11.09
C ASP A 151 18.47 7.00 11.33
N VAL A 152 19.78 7.07 11.21
CA VAL A 152 20.72 6.00 11.57
C VAL A 152 21.40 6.39 12.88
N LYS A 153 21.20 5.60 13.93
CA LYS A 153 21.80 5.82 15.24
C LYS A 153 23.08 4.99 15.36
N PRO A 154 24.23 5.60 15.68
CA PRO A 154 25.43 4.86 16.01
C PRO A 154 25.37 4.30 17.44
N TRP A 155 26.32 3.45 17.79
CA TRP A 155 26.46 2.90 19.14
C TRP A 155 26.86 3.96 20.18
N ASP A 156 27.80 4.84 19.82
CA ASP A 156 28.37 5.84 20.72
C ASP A 156 28.87 7.09 19.97
N ASP A 157 29.52 8.00 20.69
CA ASP A 157 30.13 9.23 20.17
C ASP A 157 31.55 9.03 19.59
N GLU A 158 32.13 7.83 19.72
CA GLU A 158 33.43 7.46 19.14
C GLU A 158 33.30 6.87 17.73
N THR A 159 32.10 6.41 17.35
CA THR A 159 31.80 5.82 16.04
C THR A 159 32.07 6.80 14.89
N ASN A 160 32.79 6.35 13.85
CA ASN A 160 33.14 7.19 12.70
C ASN A 160 31.92 7.46 11.81
N MET A 161 31.37 8.67 11.91
CA MET A 161 30.18 9.09 11.14
C MET A 161 30.42 9.20 9.64
N ASP A 162 31.65 9.45 9.19
CA ASP A 162 31.96 9.56 7.77
C ASP A 162 32.00 8.17 7.12
N GLU A 163 32.53 7.16 7.83
CA GLU A 163 32.48 5.75 7.42
C GLU A 163 31.05 5.21 7.40
N LEU A 164 30.27 5.49 8.46
CA LEU A 164 28.84 5.12 8.51
C LEU A 164 28.10 5.68 7.28
N LYS A 165 28.34 6.94 6.95
CA LYS A 165 27.73 7.57 5.78
C LYS A 165 28.20 6.94 4.48
N ALA A 166 29.48 6.60 4.36
CA ALA A 166 30.01 5.90 3.18
C ALA A 166 29.39 4.51 3.01
N ASN A 167 29.21 3.77 4.10
CA ASN A 167 28.59 2.45 4.10
C ASN A 167 27.12 2.54 3.64
N VAL A 168 26.35 3.47 4.21
CA VAL A 168 24.94 3.70 3.80
C VAL A 168 24.85 4.12 2.33
N LEU A 169 25.72 5.02 1.86
CA LEU A 169 25.74 5.46 0.46
C LEU A 169 26.25 4.39 -0.52
N SER A 170 26.92 3.34 -0.04
CA SER A 170 27.41 2.26 -0.89
C SER A 170 26.30 1.28 -1.30
N ILE A 171 25.15 1.32 -0.62
CA ILE A 171 23.96 0.54 -1.00
C ILE A 171 23.37 1.11 -2.30
N GLU A 172 23.53 0.36 -3.38
CA GLU A 172 22.95 0.66 -4.70
C GLU A 172 21.80 -0.31 -5.01
N LYS A 173 20.59 0.22 -5.20
CA LYS A 173 19.39 -0.53 -5.61
C LYS A 173 18.66 0.16 -6.76
N ASP A 174 18.03 -0.61 -7.64
CA ASP A 174 17.20 -0.05 -8.71
C ASP A 174 15.98 0.66 -8.12
N GLY A 175 15.87 1.97 -8.37
CA GLY A 175 14.80 2.82 -7.83
C GLY A 175 15.11 3.47 -6.48
N LEU A 176 16.32 3.27 -5.91
CA LEU A 176 16.79 3.99 -4.71
C LEU A 176 17.68 5.16 -5.12
N VAL A 177 17.38 6.35 -4.62
CA VAL A 177 18.20 7.55 -4.80
C VAL A 177 18.49 8.19 -3.46
N TRP A 178 19.75 8.22 -3.07
CA TRP A 178 20.21 8.92 -1.87
C TRP A 178 20.14 10.44 -2.06
N GLY A 179 19.62 11.13 -1.06
CA GLY A 179 19.44 12.58 -1.01
C GLY A 179 20.37 13.26 -0.01
N ALA A 180 19.92 14.39 0.53
CA ALA A 180 20.68 15.16 1.50
C ALA A 180 20.81 14.41 2.83
N SER A 181 22.02 14.40 3.40
CA SER A 181 22.32 13.87 4.73
C SER A 181 22.72 15.00 5.69
N LYS A 182 22.29 14.96 6.94
CA LYS A 182 22.73 15.87 8.01
C LYS A 182 22.99 15.09 9.30
N LEU A 183 23.90 15.59 10.12
CA LEU A 183 24.16 15.05 11.45
C LEU A 183 23.33 15.84 12.48
N VAL A 184 22.52 15.15 13.27
CA VAL A 184 21.68 15.76 14.30
C VAL A 184 22.15 15.28 15.67
N ALA A 185 22.47 16.20 16.58
CA ALA A 185 22.86 15.84 17.95
C ALA A 185 21.64 15.35 18.74
N VAL A 186 21.75 14.18 19.37
CA VAL A 186 20.68 13.58 20.20
C VAL A 186 20.90 13.89 21.68
N GLY A 187 22.16 14.14 22.07
CA GLY A 187 22.57 14.44 23.44
C GLY A 187 23.82 13.65 23.82
N PHE A 188 24.50 14.05 24.90
CA PHE A 188 25.65 13.32 25.46
C PHE A 188 26.78 13.02 24.45
N GLY A 189 27.02 13.92 23.49
CA GLY A 189 28.06 13.73 22.45
C GLY A 189 27.60 12.95 21.22
N ILE A 190 26.53 12.15 21.35
CA ILE A 190 26.03 11.28 20.29
C ILE A 190 25.28 12.09 19.21
N LYS A 191 25.64 11.82 17.95
CA LYS A 191 24.99 12.40 16.76
C LYS A 191 24.40 11.28 15.93
N LYS A 192 23.13 11.41 15.55
CA LYS A 192 22.48 10.52 14.58
C LYS A 192 22.66 11.08 13.16
N LEU A 193 22.78 10.18 12.19
CA LEU A 193 22.78 10.53 10.78
C LEU A 193 21.33 10.57 10.28
N GLN A 194 20.84 11.74 9.92
CA GLN A 194 19.54 11.90 9.27
C GLN A 194 19.75 12.02 7.77
N ILE A 195 19.32 11.01 7.01
CA ILE A 195 19.49 10.93 5.56
C ILE A 195 18.13 10.90 4.85
N ASN A 196 17.99 11.71 3.81
CA ASN A 196 16.84 11.66 2.92
C ASN A 196 17.13 10.68 1.78
N LEU A 197 16.13 9.91 1.38
CA LEU A 197 16.19 9.00 0.24
C LEU A 197 14.88 9.06 -0.53
N VAL A 198 14.95 8.86 -1.84
CA VAL A 198 13.78 8.73 -2.71
C VAL A 198 13.74 7.30 -3.20
N VAL A 199 12.62 6.62 -2.95
CA VAL A 199 12.41 5.22 -3.33
C VAL A 199 11.26 5.09 -4.31
N GLU A 200 11.38 4.15 -5.24
CA GLU A 200 10.26 3.65 -6.04
C GLU A 200 9.53 2.56 -5.25
N ASP A 201 8.30 2.83 -4.81
CA ASP A 201 7.52 2.00 -3.89
C ASP A 201 7.32 0.55 -4.39
N ASP A 202 7.25 0.37 -5.71
CA ASP A 202 7.03 -0.94 -6.34
C ASP A 202 8.31 -1.81 -6.41
N LYS A 203 9.49 -1.23 -6.14
CA LYS A 203 10.80 -1.89 -6.34
C LYS A 203 11.65 -1.97 -5.09
N VAL A 204 11.58 -0.96 -4.23
CA VAL A 204 12.44 -0.87 -3.04
C VAL A 204 11.59 -1.07 -1.80
N SER A 205 11.80 -2.19 -1.11
CA SER A 205 11.27 -2.39 0.23
C SER A 205 12.07 -1.58 1.24
N LEU A 206 11.39 -0.78 2.07
CA LEU A 206 12.02 -0.02 3.14
C LEU A 206 12.55 -0.94 4.23
N ASP A 207 11.84 -2.02 4.55
CA ASP A 207 12.26 -2.98 5.58
C ASP A 207 13.57 -3.67 5.17
N GLU A 208 13.70 -4.07 3.90
CA GLU A 208 14.93 -4.67 3.36
C GLU A 208 16.08 -3.66 3.35
N LEU A 209 15.79 -2.38 3.06
CA LEU A 209 16.79 -1.32 3.11
C LEU A 209 17.26 -1.07 4.55
N GLN A 210 16.36 -1.10 5.54
CA GLN A 210 16.71 -0.97 6.95
C GLN A 210 17.59 -2.13 7.41
N GLN A 211 17.21 -3.36 7.06
CA GLN A 211 18.00 -4.55 7.39
C GLN A 211 19.43 -4.47 6.83
N GLN A 212 19.59 -4.08 5.56
CA GLN A 212 20.92 -3.90 4.95
C GLN A 212 21.76 -2.80 5.61
N ILE A 213 21.12 -1.77 6.16
CA ILE A 213 21.84 -0.73 6.91
C ILE A 213 22.22 -1.25 8.30
N GLU A 214 21.37 -2.08 8.91
CA GLU A 214 21.61 -2.69 10.22
C GLU A 214 22.65 -3.83 10.18
N GLU A 215 22.89 -4.43 9.01
CA GLU A 215 24.02 -5.36 8.79
C GLU A 215 25.39 -4.70 9.04
N PHE A 216 25.49 -3.36 9.01
CA PHE A 216 26.68 -2.63 9.45
C PHE A 216 26.75 -2.53 10.98
N GLU A 217 26.69 -3.68 11.66
CA GLU A 217 26.63 -3.82 13.13
C GLU A 217 27.76 -3.08 13.87
N ASP A 218 28.92 -2.91 13.23
CA ASP A 218 30.07 -2.20 13.79
C ASP A 218 29.82 -0.69 13.97
N HIS A 219 28.94 -0.10 13.16
CA HIS A 219 28.70 1.34 13.13
C HIS A 219 27.24 1.72 13.46
N VAL A 220 26.28 0.82 13.21
CA VAL A 220 24.85 1.10 13.33
C VAL A 220 24.26 0.33 14.51
N GLN A 221 23.61 1.05 15.42
CA GLN A 221 22.83 0.48 16.52
C GLN A 221 21.40 0.15 16.08
N SER A 222 20.77 1.09 15.37
CA SER A 222 19.37 0.97 14.91
C SER A 222 19.06 2.00 13.84
N THR A 223 18.05 1.70 13.02
CA THR A 223 17.48 2.63 12.04
C THR A 223 16.04 2.99 12.39
N ASP A 224 15.66 4.25 12.17
CA ASP A 224 14.30 4.74 12.41
C ASP A 224 13.79 5.55 11.21
N ILE A 225 12.52 5.35 10.85
CA ILE A 225 11.84 6.20 9.88
C ILE A 225 11.28 7.42 10.60
N VAL A 226 11.83 8.60 10.30
CA VAL A 226 11.39 9.87 10.90
C VAL A 226 10.13 10.39 10.21
N ALA A 227 10.15 10.35 8.88
CA ALA A 227 9.07 10.85 8.05
C ALA A 227 9.08 10.14 6.70
N MET A 228 7.90 9.84 6.18
CA MET A 228 7.71 9.40 4.81
C MET A 228 6.67 10.32 4.16
N GLN A 229 6.94 10.77 2.95
CA GLN A 229 6.01 11.56 2.15
C GLN A 229 5.97 10.99 0.74
N LYS A 230 4.75 10.79 0.24
CA LYS A 230 4.55 10.40 -1.16
C LYS A 230 4.84 11.60 -2.07
N LEU A 231 5.60 11.37 -3.14
CA LEU A 231 5.84 12.31 -4.23
C LEU A 231 4.79 12.18 -5.35
#